data_AF-A0A0D0VLQ5-F1
#
_entry.id   AF-A0A0D0VLQ5-F1
#
_cell.length_a   1.000
_cell.length_b   1.000
_cell.length_c   1.000
_cell.angle_alpha   90.00
_cell.angle_beta   90.00
_cell.angle_gamma   90.00
#
_symmetry.space_group_name_H-M   'P 1'
#
loop_
_entity.id
_entity.type
_entity.pdbx_description
1 polymer ?
#
loop_
_entity_poly.entity_id
_entity_poly.type
_entity_poly.pdbx_seq_one_letter_code
_entity_poly.pdbx_strand_id
1 'polypeptide(L)'
;MALLFSRKVLFGGIFTLSFLAILTHLGVTGNYKVHPGVARFGFLPSSWAAKRSPYVPADDYPETEYIMGVAGFNYFRNLYFSNGTFLALTTNPSSFPEQGVDYIFSGLMEEDDPHRQHFAAEEDRFAIMTPKEAMDSGLLQPAAIRKEGISMFFNDVREGKHSSFLNHYYHFSTCLVLRIFMTLTEGPFLLFDSVGEMFLGCWRLIIAAGEHEFPTRIMYRAEGIDWRDRARITTWFQQSILPDTVIEESSIYEDRA
;
A
#
# COMPACT_ATOMS: atom_id res chain seq x y z
N MET A 1 -23.41 42.34 -13.41
CA MET A 1 -23.41 41.59 -12.14
C MET A 1 -22.76 40.24 -12.43
N ALA A 2 -21.44 40.14 -12.26
CA ALA A 2 -20.71 38.90 -12.57
C ALA A 2 -20.84 37.95 -11.38
N LEU A 3 -21.45 36.79 -11.62
CA LEU A 3 -21.52 35.68 -10.67
C LEU A 3 -20.10 35.15 -10.44
N LEU A 4 -19.42 35.70 -9.43
CA LEU A 4 -18.20 35.14 -8.86
C LEU A 4 -18.59 33.84 -8.16
N PHE A 5 -18.65 32.74 -8.92
CA PHE A 5 -18.63 31.42 -8.33
C PHE A 5 -17.35 31.32 -7.50
N SER A 6 -17.51 31.00 -6.22
CA SER A 6 -16.38 30.68 -5.34
C SER A 6 -15.49 29.68 -6.06
N ARG A 7 -14.18 29.92 -6.08
CA ARG A 7 -13.18 28.99 -6.63
C ARG A 7 -13.43 27.55 -6.15
N LYS A 8 -13.93 27.38 -4.91
CA LYS A 8 -14.31 26.07 -4.34
C LYS A 8 -15.43 25.36 -5.13
N VAL A 9 -16.44 26.09 -5.61
CA VAL A 9 -17.56 25.52 -6.38
C VAL A 9 -17.12 25.16 -7.79
N LEU A 10 -16.25 25.97 -8.39
CA LEU A 10 -15.67 25.67 -9.71
C LEU A 10 -14.79 24.42 -9.66
N PHE A 11 -13.92 24.30 -8.66
CA PHE A 11 -13.08 23.11 -8.47
C PHE A 11 -13.91 21.86 -8.14
N GLY A 12 -14.93 21.97 -7.27
CA GLY A 12 -15.84 20.86 -6.99
C GLY A 12 -16.64 20.41 -8.22
N GLY A 13 -17.05 21.35 -9.09
CA GLY A 13 -17.72 21.05 -10.35
C GLY A 13 -16.82 20.33 -11.35
N ILE A 14 -15.59 20.82 -11.54
CA ILE A 14 -14.60 20.19 -12.43
C ILE A 14 -14.24 18.79 -11.92
N PHE A 15 -14.02 18.64 -10.60
CA PHE A 15 -13.73 17.34 -9.98
C PHE A 15 -14.83 16.32 -10.22
N THR A 16 -16.08 16.68 -9.95
CA THR A 16 -17.23 15.79 -10.14
C THR A 16 -17.37 15.39 -11.60
N LEU A 17 -17.17 16.32 -12.53
CA LEU A 17 -17.25 16.04 -13.97
C LEU A 17 -16.09 15.17 -14.45
N SER A 18 -14.86 15.37 -13.97
CA SER A 18 -13.70 14.53 -14.32
C SER A 18 -13.81 13.14 -13.71
N PHE A 19 -14.26 13.01 -12.46
CA PHE A 19 -14.48 11.72 -11.81
C PHE A 19 -15.60 10.94 -12.48
N LEU A 20 -16.71 11.61 -12.82
CA LEU A 20 -17.80 11.02 -13.59
C LEU A 20 -17.33 10.62 -14.99
N ALA A 21 -16.55 11.48 -15.67
CA ALA A 21 -15.98 11.18 -16.97
C ALA A 21 -15.07 9.95 -16.93
N ILE A 22 -14.27 9.77 -15.88
CA ILE A 22 -13.36 8.62 -15.71
C ILE A 22 -14.12 7.35 -15.38
N LEU A 23 -15.14 7.43 -14.51
CA LEU A 23 -16.07 6.32 -14.29
C LEU A 23 -16.78 5.90 -15.58
N THR A 24 -17.11 6.87 -16.45
CA THR A 24 -17.75 6.59 -17.75
C THR A 24 -16.77 6.14 -18.84
N HIS A 25 -15.53 6.64 -18.86
CA HIS A 25 -14.52 6.30 -19.88
C HIS A 25 -13.79 4.99 -19.59
N LEU A 26 -13.68 4.57 -18.33
CA LEU A 26 -13.28 3.19 -17.98
C LEU A 26 -14.39 2.17 -18.31
N GLY A 27 -15.57 2.63 -18.77
CA GLY A 27 -16.73 1.83 -19.14
C GLY A 27 -17.17 2.00 -20.61
N VAL A 28 -16.28 1.81 -21.59
CA VAL A 28 -16.61 1.92 -23.03
C VAL A 28 -17.51 0.77 -23.56
N THR A 29 -17.95 -0.17 -22.73
CA THR A 29 -18.89 -1.22 -23.17
C THR A 29 -20.06 -1.42 -22.21
N GLY A 30 -20.88 -0.38 -22.02
CA GLY A 30 -22.34 -0.47 -21.92
C GLY A 30 -23.00 -1.48 -20.97
N ASN A 31 -22.30 -2.06 -19.99
CA ASN A 31 -22.83 -3.04 -19.05
C ASN A 31 -22.16 -2.84 -17.69
N TYR A 32 -22.67 -1.90 -16.92
CA TYR A 32 -22.17 -1.59 -15.58
C TYR A 32 -22.71 -2.60 -14.57
N LYS A 33 -21.91 -3.63 -14.29
CA LYS A 33 -21.80 -4.07 -12.89
C LYS A 33 -20.58 -3.34 -12.35
N VAL A 34 -20.78 -2.32 -11.53
CA VAL A 34 -19.70 -1.81 -10.66
C VAL A 34 -19.12 -3.06 -10.00
N HIS A 35 -17.84 -3.36 -10.29
CA HIS A 35 -17.23 -4.54 -9.73
C HIS A 35 -17.37 -4.40 -8.21
N PRO A 36 -18.02 -5.35 -7.51
CA PRO A 36 -18.33 -5.19 -6.08
C PRO A 36 -17.07 -4.91 -5.23
N GLY A 37 -15.87 -5.24 -5.74
CA GLY A 37 -14.59 -4.85 -5.15
C GLY A 37 -14.29 -3.35 -5.15
N VAL A 38 -14.73 -2.56 -6.13
CA VAL A 38 -14.48 -1.09 -6.16
C VAL A 38 -15.34 -0.37 -5.13
N ALA A 39 -16.58 -0.82 -4.92
CA ALA A 39 -17.43 -0.33 -3.84
C ALA A 39 -16.95 -0.75 -2.44
N ARG A 40 -16.01 -1.70 -2.37
CA ARG A 40 -15.35 -2.14 -1.13
C ARG A 40 -14.05 -1.40 -0.83
N PHE A 41 -13.57 -0.47 -1.66
CA PHE A 41 -12.48 0.43 -1.27
C PHE A 41 -13.02 1.50 -0.30
N GLY A 42 -13.28 1.09 0.93
CA GLY A 42 -13.55 2.02 2.03
C GLY A 42 -12.24 2.52 2.61
N PHE A 43 -12.11 3.83 2.75
CA PHE A 43 -11.06 4.42 3.57
C PHE A 43 -11.41 4.28 5.05
N LEU A 44 -10.43 3.98 5.90
CA LEU A 44 -10.67 3.74 7.31
C LEU A 44 -11.10 5.04 8.05
N PRO A 45 -12.07 4.96 8.97
CA PRO A 45 -12.52 6.13 9.74
C PRO A 45 -11.46 6.56 10.76
N SER A 46 -11.42 7.85 11.07
CA SER A 46 -10.42 8.51 11.93
C SER A 46 -10.49 8.20 13.44
N SER A 47 -11.27 7.19 13.84
CA SER A 47 -11.39 6.73 15.23
C SER A 47 -10.39 5.65 15.59
N TRP A 48 -9.46 5.30 14.69
CA TRP A 48 -8.52 4.19 14.85
C TRP A 48 -7.27 4.61 15.65
N ALA A 49 -6.96 5.90 15.72
CA ALA A 49 -5.87 6.48 16.49
C ALA A 49 -6.13 6.62 18.01
N ALA A 50 -6.78 5.64 18.65
CA ALA A 50 -6.84 5.63 20.12
C ALA A 50 -5.43 5.49 20.70
N LYS A 51 -5.04 6.37 21.63
CA LYS A 51 -3.74 6.29 22.33
C LYS A 51 -3.63 4.93 23.03
N ARG A 52 -2.71 4.10 22.55
CA ARG A 52 -2.40 2.79 23.13
C ARG A 52 -0.94 2.78 23.57
N SER A 53 -0.59 1.87 24.48
CA SER A 53 0.81 1.64 24.82
C SER A 53 1.60 1.30 23.55
N PRO A 54 2.75 1.96 23.31
CA PRO A 54 3.66 1.61 22.22
C PRO A 54 4.34 0.27 22.46
N TYR A 55 4.42 -0.18 23.71
CA TYR A 55 4.98 -1.47 24.08
C TYR A 55 3.86 -2.49 24.31
N VAL A 56 3.99 -3.67 23.73
CA VAL A 56 3.06 -4.79 23.88
C VAL A 56 3.86 -6.02 24.34
N PRO A 57 3.68 -6.50 25.58
CA PRO A 57 4.33 -7.73 26.04
C PRO A 57 3.68 -8.96 25.40
N ALA A 58 4.41 -10.08 25.35
CA ALA A 58 3.94 -11.30 24.69
C ALA A 58 2.61 -11.86 25.21
N ASP A 59 2.37 -11.75 26.51
CA ASP A 59 1.13 -12.21 27.14
C ASP A 59 -0.11 -11.40 26.68
N ASP A 60 0.11 -10.18 26.18
CA ASP A 60 -0.94 -9.24 25.76
C ASP A 60 -0.98 -9.06 24.24
N TYR A 61 -0.39 -9.96 23.45
CA TYR A 61 -0.44 -9.84 22.00
C TYR A 61 -1.88 -9.95 21.48
N PRO A 62 -2.46 -8.86 20.95
CA PRO A 62 -3.78 -8.96 20.35
C PRO A 62 -3.72 -9.80 19.07
N GLU A 63 -4.77 -10.58 18.83
CA GLU A 63 -4.93 -11.28 17.57
C GLU A 63 -5.01 -10.29 16.39
N THR A 64 -4.53 -10.74 15.24
CA THR A 64 -4.65 -10.07 13.96
C THR A 64 -6.09 -10.19 13.48
N GLU A 65 -6.71 -9.05 13.16
CA GLU A 65 -8.06 -9.01 12.60
C GLU A 65 -7.96 -8.63 11.12
N TYR A 66 -8.59 -9.43 10.25
CA TYR A 66 -8.82 -9.05 8.86
C TYR A 66 -10.06 -8.17 8.80
N ILE A 67 -9.91 -6.96 8.26
CA ILE A 67 -10.95 -5.94 8.31
C ILE A 67 -11.72 -5.95 7.00
N MET A 68 -10.99 -5.79 5.90
CA MET A 68 -11.52 -5.76 4.54
C MET A 68 -10.38 -5.74 3.53
N GLY A 69 -10.66 -6.15 2.31
CA GLY A 69 -9.66 -6.16 1.26
C GLY A 69 -10.22 -6.63 -0.08
N VAL A 70 -9.38 -6.47 -1.08
CA VAL A 70 -9.46 -7.13 -2.38
C VAL A 70 -8.16 -7.90 -2.62
N ALA A 71 -8.14 -8.81 -3.59
CA ALA A 71 -6.92 -9.56 -3.91
C ALA A 71 -5.73 -8.62 -4.11
N GLY A 72 -4.65 -8.82 -3.34
CA GLY A 72 -3.44 -7.98 -3.35
C GLY A 72 -3.54 -6.64 -2.61
N PHE A 73 -4.67 -6.27 -2.02
CA PHE A 73 -4.82 -5.06 -1.21
C PHE A 73 -5.74 -5.30 0.00
N ASN A 74 -5.14 -5.43 1.18
CA ASN A 74 -5.83 -5.92 2.37
C ASN A 74 -5.54 -5.03 3.59
N TYR A 75 -6.57 -4.77 4.39
CA TYR A 75 -6.47 -4.07 5.66
C TYR A 75 -6.50 -5.07 6.82
N PHE A 76 -5.45 -5.03 7.61
CA PHE A 76 -5.33 -5.77 8.85
C PHE A 76 -5.26 -4.82 10.04
N ARG A 77 -5.73 -5.30 11.18
CA ARG A 77 -5.47 -4.72 12.48
C ARG A 77 -4.55 -5.66 13.25
N ASN A 78 -3.55 -5.10 13.93
CA ASN A 78 -2.53 -5.86 14.67
C ASN A 78 -1.77 -6.85 13.77
N LEU A 79 -1.25 -6.39 12.64
CA LEU A 79 -0.28 -7.15 11.86
C LEU A 79 1.12 -6.97 12.47
N TYR A 80 1.89 -8.04 12.58
CA TYR A 80 3.23 -8.03 13.14
C TYR A 80 4.26 -8.17 12.03
N PHE A 81 5.46 -7.63 12.25
CA PHE A 81 6.58 -7.75 11.32
C PHE A 81 7.83 -8.08 12.12
N SER A 82 8.47 -9.19 11.77
CA SER A 82 9.67 -9.68 12.46
C SER A 82 10.51 -10.49 11.50
N ASN A 83 11.83 -10.32 11.56
CA ASN A 83 12.80 -11.01 10.70
C ASN A 83 12.45 -10.99 9.20
N GLY A 84 11.89 -9.87 8.71
CA GLY A 84 11.51 -9.74 7.31
C GLY A 84 10.18 -10.39 6.92
N THR A 85 9.50 -11.05 7.86
CA THR A 85 8.23 -11.75 7.64
C THR A 85 7.07 -10.99 8.27
N PHE A 86 5.96 -10.87 7.54
CA PHE A 86 4.70 -10.41 8.10
C PHE A 86 3.99 -11.56 8.79
N LEU A 87 3.59 -11.36 10.05
CA LEU A 87 2.92 -12.37 10.85
C LEU A 87 1.48 -11.93 11.14
N ALA A 88 0.54 -12.76 10.73
CA ALA A 88 -0.84 -12.69 11.21
C ALA A 88 -1.01 -13.69 12.35
N LEU A 89 -1.16 -13.18 13.57
CA LEU A 89 -1.34 -13.99 14.77
C LEU A 89 -2.82 -14.27 15.00
N THR A 90 -3.21 -15.53 15.01
CA THR A 90 -4.61 -15.91 15.27
C THR A 90 -4.69 -17.24 15.99
N THR A 91 -5.74 -17.45 16.78
CA THR A 91 -6.03 -18.75 17.37
C THR A 91 -6.47 -19.81 16.36
N ASN A 92 -6.87 -19.41 15.14
CA ASN A 92 -7.28 -20.34 14.10
C ASN A 92 -6.62 -20.03 12.73
N PRO A 93 -5.34 -20.41 12.55
CA PRO A 93 -4.59 -20.09 11.34
C PRO A 93 -5.18 -20.75 10.09
N SER A 94 -5.77 -21.95 10.24
CA SER A 94 -6.32 -22.72 9.11
C SER A 94 -7.52 -22.08 8.41
N SER A 95 -8.23 -21.16 9.08
CA SER A 95 -9.41 -20.49 8.53
C SER A 95 -9.23 -18.98 8.35
N PHE A 96 -8.03 -18.47 8.54
CA PHE A 96 -7.74 -17.04 8.47
C PHE A 96 -6.83 -16.73 7.28
N PRO A 97 -7.15 -15.74 6.43
CA PRO A 97 -8.47 -15.13 6.28
C PRO A 97 -9.44 -16.11 5.59
N GLU A 98 -10.75 -15.86 5.67
CA GLU A 98 -11.77 -16.70 5.00
C GLU A 98 -11.51 -16.83 3.48
N GLN A 99 -10.87 -15.82 2.88
CA GLN A 99 -10.57 -15.76 1.45
C GLN A 99 -9.34 -16.58 1.03
N GLY A 100 -8.53 -17.09 1.96
CA GLY A 100 -7.26 -17.77 1.67
C GLY A 100 -6.03 -16.85 1.68
N VAL A 101 -4.85 -17.44 1.84
CA VAL A 101 -3.56 -16.70 1.94
C VAL A 101 -3.14 -16.11 0.60
N ASP A 102 -3.46 -16.81 -0.49
CA ASP A 102 -3.29 -16.39 -1.88
C ASP A 102 -4.07 -15.11 -2.22
N TYR A 103 -5.15 -14.83 -1.48
CA TYR A 103 -5.88 -13.58 -1.58
C TYR A 103 -5.10 -12.39 -1.00
N ILE A 104 -4.24 -12.64 -0.01
CA ILE A 104 -3.48 -11.59 0.67
C ILE A 104 -2.23 -11.25 -0.14
N PHE A 105 -1.37 -12.24 -0.29
CA PHE A 105 -0.11 -12.14 -0.99
C PHE A 105 0.02 -13.32 -1.95
N SER A 106 0.21 -12.99 -3.22
CA SER A 106 0.58 -13.96 -4.23
C SER A 106 2.09 -14.13 -4.27
N GLY A 107 2.52 -15.38 -4.43
CA GLY A 107 3.88 -15.73 -4.81
C GLY A 107 4.13 -15.49 -6.29
N LEU A 108 5.33 -15.88 -6.72
CA LEU A 108 5.68 -15.83 -8.13
C LEU A 108 4.84 -16.79 -8.94
N MET A 109 4.58 -16.37 -10.18
CA MET A 109 4.14 -17.28 -11.21
C MET A 109 5.33 -18.10 -11.68
N GLU A 110 5.15 -19.42 -11.79
CA GLU A 110 6.13 -20.28 -12.45
C GLU A 110 6.17 -19.93 -13.96
N GLU A 111 7.37 -19.89 -14.57
CA GLU A 111 7.54 -19.45 -15.96
C GLU A 111 6.77 -20.32 -16.98
N ASP A 112 6.43 -21.55 -16.60
CA ASP A 112 5.76 -22.57 -17.41
C ASP A 112 4.29 -22.80 -17.04
N ASP A 113 3.71 -22.05 -16.10
CA ASP A 113 2.30 -22.21 -15.72
C ASP A 113 1.36 -21.78 -16.87
N PRO A 114 0.66 -22.74 -17.53
CA PRO A 114 -0.20 -22.44 -18.67
C PRO A 114 -1.46 -21.66 -18.27
N HIS A 115 -1.82 -21.65 -16.99
CA HIS A 115 -3.03 -21.04 -16.46
C HIS A 115 -2.79 -19.75 -15.71
N ARG A 116 -1.53 -19.32 -15.58
CA ARG A 116 -1.18 -18.09 -14.89
C ARG A 116 -1.78 -18.01 -13.48
N GLN A 117 -1.70 -19.10 -12.74
CA GLN A 117 -2.16 -19.15 -11.36
C GLN A 117 -1.18 -18.41 -10.46
N HIS A 118 -1.73 -17.59 -9.58
CA HIS A 118 -0.98 -16.92 -8.54
C HIS A 118 -1.08 -17.78 -7.29
N PHE A 119 -0.04 -18.56 -6.98
CA PHE A 119 0.03 -19.30 -5.73
C PHE A 119 0.17 -18.34 -4.55
N ALA A 120 -0.08 -18.82 -3.32
CA ALA A 120 0.19 -18.01 -2.13
C ALA A 120 1.70 -17.69 -2.02
N ALA A 121 2.02 -16.53 -1.44
CA ALA A 121 3.39 -16.24 -1.06
C ALA A 121 3.87 -17.25 -0.02
N GLU A 122 5.17 -17.52 -0.04
CA GLU A 122 5.82 -18.38 0.94
C GLU A 122 5.81 -17.75 2.33
N GLU A 123 5.96 -18.59 3.35
CA GLU A 123 5.95 -18.19 4.77
C GLU A 123 7.08 -17.23 5.13
N ASP A 124 8.13 -17.12 4.31
CA ASP A 124 9.21 -16.15 4.47
C ASP A 124 8.71 -14.69 4.36
N ARG A 125 7.61 -14.49 3.64
CA ARG A 125 7.01 -13.17 3.34
C ARG A 125 5.81 -12.90 4.22
N PHE A 126 4.90 -13.86 4.28
CA PHE A 126 3.65 -13.73 5.02
C PHE A 126 3.28 -15.07 5.63
N ALA A 127 3.20 -15.13 6.95
CA ALA A 127 2.87 -16.35 7.66
C ALA A 127 1.70 -16.12 8.62
N ILE A 128 0.84 -17.13 8.71
CA ILE A 128 -0.35 -17.13 9.56
C ILE A 128 -0.17 -18.24 10.57
N MET A 129 -0.11 -17.87 11.85
CA MET A 129 0.27 -18.80 12.91
C MET A 129 -0.37 -18.42 14.23
N THR A 130 -0.39 -19.38 15.16
CA THR A 130 -0.73 -19.08 16.54
C THR A 130 0.40 -18.29 17.23
N PRO A 131 0.09 -17.47 18.25
CA PRO A 131 1.14 -16.79 19.03
C PRO A 131 2.20 -17.75 19.59
N LYS A 132 1.79 -18.97 19.95
CA LYS A 132 2.69 -20.01 20.46
C LYS A 132 3.64 -20.51 19.36
N GLU A 133 3.13 -20.88 18.19
CA GLU A 133 3.96 -21.31 17.05
C GLU A 133 4.94 -20.21 16.61
N ALA A 134 4.51 -18.94 16.67
CA ALA A 134 5.34 -17.80 16.36
C ALA A 134 6.50 -17.63 17.35
N MET A 135 6.26 -17.85 18.65
CA MET A 135 7.31 -17.83 19.66
C MET A 135 8.24 -19.04 19.54
N ASP A 136 7.68 -20.24 19.34
CA ASP A 136 8.44 -21.49 19.23
C ASP A 136 9.36 -21.49 17.98
N SER A 137 8.96 -20.81 16.90
CA SER A 137 9.79 -20.62 15.69
C SER A 137 10.82 -19.50 15.81
N GLY A 138 10.79 -18.71 16.90
CA GLY A 138 11.67 -17.56 17.10
C GLY A 138 11.30 -16.34 16.25
N LEU A 139 10.18 -16.37 15.53
CA LEU A 139 9.69 -15.23 14.75
C LEU A 139 9.06 -14.16 15.65
N LEU A 140 8.49 -14.55 16.79
CA LEU A 140 7.85 -13.64 17.73
C LEU A 140 8.70 -13.47 18.99
N GLN A 141 9.12 -12.24 19.23
CA GLN A 141 9.94 -11.87 20.39
C GLN A 141 9.08 -11.71 21.66
N PRO A 142 9.70 -11.64 22.86
CA PRO A 142 8.97 -11.44 24.13
C PRO A 142 8.18 -10.12 24.23
N ALA A 143 8.46 -9.17 23.33
CA ALA A 143 7.71 -7.93 23.22
C ALA A 143 7.72 -7.37 21.79
N ALA A 144 6.66 -6.64 21.47
CA ALA A 144 6.51 -5.93 20.20
C ALA A 144 6.35 -4.43 20.43
N ILE A 145 6.88 -3.65 19.48
CA ILE A 145 6.71 -2.21 19.44
C ILE A 145 5.58 -1.87 18.48
N ARG A 146 4.45 -1.43 19.02
CA ARG A 146 3.33 -0.91 18.26
C ARG A 146 3.73 0.39 17.56
N LYS A 147 3.42 0.45 16.27
CA LYS A 147 3.52 1.67 15.48
C LYS A 147 2.17 2.38 15.51
N GLU A 148 2.16 3.66 15.83
CA GLU A 148 0.94 4.48 15.81
C GLU A 148 0.53 4.79 14.37
N GLY A 149 -0.78 4.88 14.15
CA GLY A 149 -1.37 5.19 12.85
C GLY A 149 -1.44 4.01 11.87
N ILE A 150 -2.02 4.28 10.70
CA ILE A 150 -2.07 3.32 9.60
C ILE A 150 -0.67 3.23 8.99
N SER A 151 -0.19 2.02 8.76
CA SER A 151 1.04 1.76 8.02
C SER A 151 0.68 1.02 6.73
N MET A 152 1.16 1.51 5.59
CA MET A 152 0.99 0.87 4.30
C MET A 152 2.25 0.09 3.96
N PHE A 153 2.09 -1.20 3.67
CA PHE A 153 3.21 -2.11 3.42
C PHE A 153 3.19 -2.60 2.00
N PHE A 154 4.37 -2.65 1.39
CA PHE A 154 4.62 -3.21 0.08
C PHE A 154 5.68 -4.31 0.21
N ASN A 155 5.38 -5.51 -0.26
CA ASN A 155 6.40 -6.53 -0.48
C ASN A 155 7.03 -6.25 -1.86
N ASP A 156 8.15 -5.56 -1.87
CA ASP A 156 8.80 -5.06 -3.08
C ASP A 156 10.17 -5.72 -3.32
N VAL A 157 10.14 -7.04 -3.36
CA VAL A 157 11.32 -7.86 -3.61
C VAL A 157 11.41 -8.17 -5.10
N ARG A 158 12.64 -8.15 -5.61
CA ARG A 158 12.92 -8.57 -6.97
C ARG A 158 12.82 -10.09 -7.04
N GLU A 159 11.96 -10.58 -7.90
CA GLU A 159 11.69 -12.02 -7.96
C GLU A 159 11.78 -12.51 -9.43
N GLY A 160 12.72 -13.42 -9.69
CA GLY A 160 13.02 -13.93 -11.03
C GLY A 160 13.49 -12.83 -12.00
N LYS A 161 12.82 -12.71 -13.16
CA LYS A 161 13.07 -11.67 -14.17
C LYS A 161 12.31 -10.38 -13.89
N HIS A 162 11.37 -10.38 -12.94
CA HIS A 162 10.59 -9.21 -12.59
C HIS A 162 11.41 -8.32 -11.66
N SER A 163 11.33 -7.02 -11.92
CA SER A 163 12.00 -6.00 -11.14
C SER A 163 11.07 -5.51 -10.05
N SER A 164 11.64 -5.03 -8.95
CA SER A 164 10.87 -4.36 -7.91
C SER A 164 10.19 -3.10 -8.45
N PHE A 165 9.01 -2.80 -7.90
CA PHE A 165 8.28 -1.57 -8.14
C PHE A 165 9.15 -0.34 -7.88
N LEU A 166 9.92 -0.32 -6.79
CA LEU A 166 10.85 0.78 -6.50
C LEU A 166 11.95 0.96 -7.54
N ASN A 167 12.41 -0.13 -8.18
CA ASN A 167 13.36 -0.04 -9.29
C ASN A 167 12.78 0.74 -10.49
N HIS A 168 11.46 0.65 -10.69
CA HIS A 168 10.71 1.32 -11.76
C HIS A 168 10.05 2.63 -11.31
N TYR A 169 10.12 2.95 -10.01
CA TYR A 169 9.45 4.11 -9.42
C TYR A 169 9.99 5.45 -9.96
N TYR A 170 11.19 5.45 -10.54
CA TYR A 170 11.69 6.64 -11.23
C TYR A 170 10.75 7.13 -12.32
N HIS A 171 9.93 6.29 -12.97
CA HIS A 171 8.90 6.74 -13.91
C HIS A 171 7.82 7.57 -13.21
N PHE A 172 7.38 7.15 -12.03
CA PHE A 172 6.42 7.89 -11.23
C PHE A 172 7.00 9.23 -10.72
N SER A 173 8.23 9.22 -10.22
CA SER A 173 8.89 10.44 -9.71
C SER A 173 9.36 11.38 -10.81
N THR A 174 9.83 10.88 -11.97
CA THR A 174 10.19 11.73 -13.12
C THR A 174 8.95 12.38 -13.71
N CYS A 175 7.82 11.68 -13.84
CA CYS A 175 6.57 12.32 -14.26
C CYS A 175 6.16 13.44 -13.29
N LEU A 176 6.32 13.27 -11.97
CA LEU A 176 5.99 14.32 -10.99
C LEU A 176 6.96 15.52 -11.05
N VAL A 177 8.28 15.27 -11.06
CA VAL A 177 9.31 16.32 -11.00
C VAL A 177 9.52 17.02 -12.35
N LEU A 178 9.56 16.28 -13.47
CA LEU A 178 9.65 16.89 -14.80
C LEU A 178 8.38 17.62 -15.18
N ARG A 179 7.20 17.32 -14.60
CA ARG A 179 6.00 18.12 -14.86
C ARG A 179 6.02 19.46 -14.12
N ILE A 180 6.61 19.56 -12.93
CA ILE A 180 6.86 20.89 -12.31
C ILE A 180 7.79 21.74 -13.20
N PHE A 181 8.76 21.11 -13.87
CA PHE A 181 9.68 21.80 -14.79
C PHE A 181 9.09 22.06 -16.18
N MET A 182 8.26 21.15 -16.71
CA MET A 182 7.64 21.24 -18.05
C MET A 182 6.29 21.94 -18.06
N THR A 183 5.63 22.16 -16.92
CA THR A 183 4.48 23.09 -16.86
C THR A 183 4.93 24.54 -17.15
N LEU A 184 6.24 24.81 -17.12
CA LEU A 184 6.84 26.06 -17.60
C LEU A 184 7.19 26.04 -19.10
N THR A 185 7.06 24.90 -19.80
CA THR A 185 7.35 24.75 -21.23
C THR A 185 6.29 23.89 -21.92
N GLU A 186 5.31 24.54 -22.53
CA GLU A 186 4.15 23.93 -23.19
C GLU A 186 4.51 22.74 -24.11
N GLY A 187 4.17 21.51 -23.72
CA GLY A 187 4.44 20.29 -24.49
C GLY A 187 3.35 19.21 -24.33
N PRO A 188 2.97 18.49 -25.39
CA PRO A 188 1.82 17.58 -25.37
C PRO A 188 2.25 16.13 -25.04
N PHE A 189 2.33 15.80 -23.75
CA PHE A 189 2.36 14.41 -23.25
C PHE A 189 1.30 14.32 -22.13
N LEU A 190 0.08 13.89 -22.45
CA LEU A 190 -1.10 14.26 -21.63
C LEU A 190 -2.01 13.12 -21.15
N LEU A 191 -1.69 11.83 -21.33
CA LEU A 191 -2.68 10.77 -21.03
C LEU A 191 -2.33 9.79 -19.90
N PHE A 192 -1.07 9.55 -19.56
CA PHE A 192 -0.71 8.69 -18.42
C PHE A 192 -0.49 9.47 -17.11
N ASP A 193 -0.10 10.75 -17.18
CA ASP A 193 0.21 11.59 -15.99
C ASP A 193 -1.01 12.18 -15.28
N SER A 194 -2.16 12.24 -15.94
CA SER A 194 -3.39 12.82 -15.38
C SER A 194 -4.02 11.95 -14.30
N VAL A 195 -3.82 10.62 -14.36
CA VAL A 195 -4.37 9.68 -13.37
C VAL A 195 -3.59 9.74 -12.05
N GLY A 196 -2.26 9.84 -12.10
CA GLY A 196 -1.42 9.95 -10.90
C GLY A 196 -1.63 11.27 -10.16
N GLU A 197 -1.68 12.40 -10.89
CA GLU A 197 -1.97 13.72 -10.33
C GLU A 197 -3.42 13.85 -9.85
N MET A 198 -4.38 13.24 -10.56
CA MET A 198 -5.75 13.16 -10.07
C MET A 198 -5.81 12.31 -8.79
N PHE A 199 -5.13 11.16 -8.74
CA PHE A 199 -5.11 10.33 -7.55
C PHE A 199 -4.49 11.07 -6.37
N LEU A 200 -3.34 11.74 -6.55
CA LEU A 200 -2.72 12.60 -5.54
C LEU A 200 -3.59 13.82 -5.17
N GLY A 201 -4.32 14.39 -6.13
CA GLY A 201 -5.27 15.49 -5.92
C GLY A 201 -6.50 15.07 -5.12
N CYS A 202 -7.13 13.95 -5.47
CA CYS A 202 -8.17 13.28 -4.71
C CYS A 202 -7.68 12.95 -3.29
N TRP A 203 -6.47 12.39 -3.20
CA TRP A 203 -5.79 12.04 -1.96
C TRP A 203 -5.63 13.26 -1.06
N ARG A 204 -5.11 14.39 -1.59
CA ARG A 204 -4.99 15.66 -0.85
C ARG A 204 -6.33 16.28 -0.46
N LEU A 205 -7.35 16.16 -1.31
CA LEU A 205 -8.68 16.71 -1.03
C LEU A 205 -9.38 15.94 0.10
N ILE A 206 -9.24 14.61 0.12
CA ILE A 206 -9.72 13.74 1.20
C ILE A 206 -8.97 14.04 2.51
N ILE A 207 -7.65 14.28 2.48
CA ILE A 207 -6.87 14.74 3.66
C ILE A 207 -7.48 16.00 4.25
N ALA A 208 -7.71 17.01 3.42
CA ALA A 208 -8.17 18.32 3.87
C ALA A 208 -9.59 18.29 4.48
N ALA A 209 -10.38 17.27 4.14
CA ALA A 209 -11.71 17.07 4.71
C ALA A 209 -11.68 16.44 6.12
N GLY A 210 -10.58 15.78 6.51
CA GLY A 210 -10.43 15.17 7.84
C GLY A 210 -11.30 13.93 8.10
N GLU A 211 -11.96 13.41 7.08
CA GLU A 211 -12.93 12.30 7.19
C GLU A 211 -12.25 10.92 7.24
N HIS A 212 -10.99 10.82 6.78
CA HIS A 212 -10.27 9.56 6.63
C HIS A 212 -8.81 9.65 7.12
N GLU A 213 -8.35 8.61 7.82
CA GLU A 213 -6.95 8.49 8.24
C GLU A 213 -6.08 8.01 7.06
N PHE A 214 -4.93 8.65 6.87
CA PHE A 214 -3.94 8.24 5.88
C PHE A 214 -2.89 7.31 6.48
N PRO A 215 -2.21 6.51 5.64
CA PRO A 215 -0.98 5.87 6.05
C PRO A 215 -0.02 6.95 6.58
N THR A 216 0.23 6.89 7.88
CA THR A 216 1.25 7.70 8.56
C THR A 216 2.66 7.26 8.18
N ARG A 217 2.79 6.05 7.62
CA ARG A 217 4.04 5.48 7.17
C ARG A 217 3.81 4.62 5.94
N ILE A 218 4.78 4.63 5.04
CA ILE A 218 4.91 3.66 3.96
C ILE A 218 6.14 2.80 4.25
N MET A 219 6.01 1.49 4.10
CA MET A 219 7.10 0.55 4.34
C MET A 219 7.24 -0.37 3.14
N TYR A 220 8.45 -0.46 2.60
CA TYR A 220 8.80 -1.39 1.53
C TYR A 220 9.73 -2.47 2.08
N ARG A 221 9.33 -3.74 2.02
CA ARG A 221 10.27 -4.85 2.17
C ARG A 221 11.02 -4.97 0.85
N ALA A 222 12.33 -4.76 0.87
CA ALA A 222 13.17 -4.82 -0.31
C ALA A 222 14.37 -5.73 -0.03
N GLU A 223 14.96 -6.26 -1.09
CA GLU A 223 16.14 -7.10 -0.98
C GLU A 223 17.31 -6.50 -1.76
N GLY A 224 18.46 -6.41 -1.08
CA GLY A 224 19.70 -5.92 -1.65
C GLY A 224 19.60 -4.54 -2.31
N ILE A 225 20.32 -4.36 -3.41
CA ILE A 225 20.37 -3.08 -4.14
C ILE A 225 19.27 -2.95 -5.20
N ASP A 226 18.43 -3.97 -5.37
CA ASP A 226 17.53 -4.06 -6.52
C ASP A 226 16.40 -3.04 -6.49
N TRP A 227 15.97 -2.57 -5.32
CA TRP A 227 14.98 -1.50 -5.19
C TRP A 227 15.51 -0.11 -5.60
N ARG A 228 16.83 0.06 -5.67
CA ARG A 228 17.42 1.32 -6.08
C ARG A 228 17.23 1.48 -7.59
N ASP A 229 16.59 2.56 -7.99
CA ASP A 229 16.43 2.88 -9.39
C ASP A 229 17.81 3.12 -10.05
N ARG A 230 17.89 2.88 -11.36
CA ARG A 230 19.13 3.07 -12.11
C ARG A 230 19.63 4.51 -12.07
N ALA A 231 18.72 5.49 -11.96
CA ALA A 231 19.06 6.89 -11.87
C ALA A 231 19.42 7.34 -10.43
N ARG A 232 19.26 6.46 -9.43
CA ARG A 232 19.51 6.70 -8.00
C ARG A 232 18.72 7.89 -7.42
N ILE A 233 17.54 8.16 -7.99
CA ILE A 233 16.65 9.24 -7.58
C ILE A 233 15.73 8.78 -6.44
N THR A 234 15.37 7.49 -6.38
CA THR A 234 14.37 6.95 -5.44
C THR A 234 14.72 7.31 -4.00
N THR A 235 15.98 7.13 -3.58
CA THR A 235 16.41 7.45 -2.21
C THR A 235 16.24 8.94 -1.89
N TRP A 236 16.72 9.83 -2.77
CA TRP A 236 16.59 11.28 -2.58
C TRP A 236 15.12 11.72 -2.57
N PHE A 237 14.31 11.18 -3.49
CA PHE A 237 12.91 11.52 -3.62
C PHE A 237 12.11 11.08 -2.40
N GLN A 238 12.29 9.84 -1.96
CA GLN A 238 11.63 9.33 -0.75
C GLN A 238 12.01 10.16 0.47
N GLN A 239 13.29 10.45 0.67
CA GLN A 239 13.74 11.29 1.79
C GLN A 239 13.20 12.73 1.74
N SER A 240 13.00 13.28 0.54
CA SER A 240 12.58 14.67 0.37
C SER A 240 11.06 14.87 0.39
N ILE A 241 10.31 13.91 -0.16
CA ILE A 241 8.86 14.05 -0.42
C ILE A 241 8.03 13.12 0.47
N LEU A 242 8.58 11.99 0.86
CA LEU A 242 7.91 10.96 1.66
C LEU A 242 8.75 10.60 2.90
N PRO A 243 9.00 11.57 3.81
CA PRO A 243 9.96 11.40 4.91
C PRO A 243 9.63 10.23 5.85
N ASP A 244 8.35 9.82 5.90
CA ASP A 244 7.89 8.65 6.65
C ASP A 244 7.87 7.37 5.81
N THR A 245 8.69 7.29 4.75
CA THR A 245 8.91 6.04 4.01
C THR A 245 10.11 5.30 4.59
N VAL A 246 9.92 4.02 4.91
CA VAL A 246 10.98 3.14 5.39
C VAL A 246 11.22 2.04 4.36
N ILE A 247 12.49 1.76 4.07
CA ILE A 247 12.91 0.60 3.31
C ILE A 247 13.46 -0.42 4.31
N GLU A 248 12.81 -1.58 4.40
CA GLU A 248 13.22 -2.70 5.24
C GLU A 248 14.03 -3.67 4.38
N GLU A 249 15.36 -3.54 4.44
CA GLU A 249 16.33 -4.48 3.85
C GLU A 249 16.68 -5.58 4.84
N SER A 250 17.21 -6.70 4.33
CA SER A 250 17.66 -7.84 5.17
C SER A 250 18.59 -7.45 6.30
N SER A 251 19.61 -6.66 5.99
CA SER A 251 20.54 -6.13 7.01
C SER A 251 19.85 -5.35 8.14
N ILE A 252 18.68 -4.77 7.89
CA ILE A 252 17.95 -3.94 8.87
C ILE A 252 17.03 -4.81 9.73
N TYR A 253 16.29 -5.73 9.13
CA TYR A 253 15.36 -6.55 9.90
C TYR A 253 16.05 -7.71 10.62
N GLU A 254 17.19 -8.20 10.12
CA GLU A 254 18.03 -9.19 10.81
C GLU A 254 18.68 -8.61 12.08
N ASP A 255 19.07 -7.34 12.06
CA ASP A 255 19.66 -6.65 13.24
C ASP A 255 18.64 -6.47 14.38
N ARG A 256 17.34 -6.54 14.07
CA ARG A 256 16.25 -6.41 15.05
C ARG A 256 15.73 -7.77 15.57
N ALA A 257 16.12 -8.88 14.94
CA ALA A 257 15.68 -10.24 15.27
C ALA A 257 16.50 -10.82 16.44
#